data_AF-R9LKP6-F1
#
_entry.id   AF-R9LKP6-F1
#
_cell.length_a   1.000
_cell.length_b   1.000
_cell.length_c   1.000
_cell.angle_alpha   90.00
_cell.angle_beta   90.00
_cell.angle_gamma   90.00
#
_symmetry.space_group_name_H-M   'P 1'
#
loop_
_entity.id
_entity.type
_entity.pdbx_description
1 polymer ?
#
loop_
_entity_poly.entity_id
_entity_poly.type
_entity_poly.pdbx_seq_one_letter_code
_entity_poly.pdbx_strand_id
1 'polypeptide(L)'
;MSLLIKGGGKLVYDEDNAIEVPKDETPAYLEWTLWRAALAIDHMVNKPYEVRGFKLDSDFMPVSAAGGGKGDLYCEFNDFTILTEVTMSTSSRQEAMEGEPVRRHVSDAVLKYDKPVYGMFIAVRIDTNTAETFRHGIWYAKGDVKQRLDIVPLTLGQFQKYFTAMFEADKAQPEKLRDLIIKCEAHRDILEAPAWKQYIEETINKLSSDIKSA
;
A
#
# COMPACT_ATOMS: atom_id res chain seq x y z
N MET A 1 9.48 4.53 7.97
CA MET A 1 8.13 5.10 7.78
C MET A 1 7.95 6.45 8.49
N SER A 2 8.32 6.62 9.76
CA SER A 2 8.08 7.88 10.49
C SER A 2 8.65 9.16 9.85
N LEU A 3 9.83 9.10 9.21
CA LEU A 3 10.37 10.23 8.47
C LEU A 3 9.51 10.59 7.25
N LEU A 4 9.03 9.60 6.49
CA LEU A 4 8.13 9.82 5.35
C LEU A 4 6.80 10.44 5.76
N ILE A 5 6.22 10.01 6.89
CA ILE A 5 5.00 10.61 7.46
C ILE A 5 5.19 12.11 7.74
N LYS A 6 6.42 12.52 8.09
CA LYS A 6 6.80 13.92 8.34
C LYS A 6 7.24 14.68 7.08
N GLY A 7 7.23 14.05 5.91
CA GLY A 7 7.70 14.64 4.65
C GLY A 7 9.22 14.59 4.45
N GLY A 8 9.89 13.57 5.00
CA GLY A 8 11.34 13.37 4.93
C GLY A 8 12.10 13.96 6.11
N GLY A 9 13.40 14.14 5.95
CA GLY A 9 14.32 14.65 6.97
C GLY A 9 15.26 13.59 7.52
N LYS A 10 15.97 13.94 8.60
CA LYS A 10 17.03 13.14 9.21
C LYS A 10 16.69 12.78 10.65
N LEU A 11 16.99 11.55 11.03
CA LEU A 11 16.98 11.06 12.41
C LEU A 11 18.39 10.60 12.76
N VAL A 12 18.96 11.21 13.80
CA VAL A 12 20.28 10.85 14.35
C VAL A 12 20.04 10.00 15.58
N TYR A 13 20.64 8.81 15.63
CA TYR A 13 20.57 7.89 16.76
C TYR A 13 21.71 8.16 17.74
N ASP A 14 22.92 8.31 17.22
CA ASP A 14 24.15 8.61 17.93
C ASP A 14 25.16 9.30 16.99
N GLU A 15 26.43 9.43 17.41
CA GLU A 15 27.47 10.13 16.65
C GLU A 15 27.76 9.52 15.27
N ASP A 16 27.58 8.20 15.12
CA ASP A 16 27.94 7.45 13.90
C ASP A 16 26.71 6.99 13.10
N ASN A 17 25.54 6.92 13.74
CA ASN A 17 24.34 6.34 13.14
C ASN A 17 23.25 7.39 12.91
N ALA A 18 22.90 7.59 11.63
CA ALA A 18 21.74 8.39 11.23
C ALA A 18 21.02 7.77 10.04
N ILE A 19 19.71 8.00 9.96
CA ILE A 19 18.90 7.71 8.78
C ILE A 19 18.37 9.03 8.22
N GLU A 20 18.44 9.17 6.90
CA GLU A 20 17.95 10.33 6.18
C GLU A 20 17.02 9.92 5.04
N VAL A 21 15.98 10.73 4.84
CA VAL A 21 15.09 10.67 3.69
C VAL A 21 15.11 12.06 3.06
N PRO A 22 15.80 12.27 1.92
CA PRO A 22 15.80 13.55 1.24
C PRO A 22 14.37 13.95 0.87
N LYS A 23 14.00 15.21 1.16
CA LYS A 23 12.60 15.67 0.99
C LYS A 23 12.11 15.51 -0.44
N ASP A 24 12.98 15.80 -1.40
CA ASP A 24 12.68 15.74 -2.83
C ASP A 24 12.67 14.30 -3.37
N GLU A 25 13.10 13.33 -2.58
CA GLU A 25 13.15 11.90 -2.94
C GLU A 25 12.13 11.06 -2.16
N THR A 26 11.25 11.71 -1.38
CA THR A 26 10.24 11.01 -0.57
C THR A 26 9.37 10.02 -1.36
N PRO A 27 8.99 10.23 -2.64
CA PRO A 27 8.27 9.20 -3.41
C PRO A 27 9.08 7.91 -3.59
N ALA A 28 10.34 8.02 -4.01
CA ALA A 28 11.21 6.86 -4.22
C ALA A 28 11.49 6.12 -2.90
N TYR A 29 11.68 6.86 -1.81
CA TYR A 29 11.85 6.29 -0.48
C TYR A 29 10.57 5.65 0.07
N LEU A 30 9.38 6.11 -0.33
CA LEU A 30 8.11 5.50 0.05
C LEU A 30 7.98 4.11 -0.58
N GLU A 31 8.14 4.01 -1.90
CA GLU A 31 8.15 2.73 -2.62
C GLU A 31 9.18 1.77 -2.02
N TRP A 32 10.41 2.26 -1.81
CA TRP A 32 11.50 1.48 -1.23
C TRP A 32 11.20 1.00 0.19
N THR A 33 10.62 1.85 1.03
CA THR A 33 10.26 1.49 2.40
C THR A 33 9.19 0.40 2.42
N LEU A 34 8.19 0.47 1.53
CA LEU A 34 7.15 -0.55 1.48
C LEU A 34 7.62 -1.84 0.81
N TRP A 35 8.54 -1.77 -0.15
CA TRP A 35 9.22 -2.95 -0.68
C TRP A 35 10.00 -3.68 0.43
N ARG A 36 10.74 -2.95 1.26
CA ARG A 36 11.42 -3.54 2.43
C ARG A 36 10.43 -4.12 3.45
N ALA A 37 9.27 -3.50 3.63
CA ALA A 37 8.21 -4.05 4.48
C ALA A 37 7.67 -5.37 3.92
N ALA A 38 7.44 -5.45 2.60
CA ALA A 38 7.02 -6.69 1.94
C ALA A 38 8.09 -7.79 2.07
N LEU A 39 9.37 -7.45 1.89
CA LEU A 39 10.48 -8.40 2.11
C LEU A 39 10.54 -8.92 3.55
N ALA A 40 10.25 -8.06 4.53
CA ALA A 40 10.24 -8.47 5.93
C ALA A 40 9.08 -9.42 6.27
N ILE A 41 7.93 -9.29 5.61
CA ILE A 41 6.78 -10.20 5.77
C ILE A 41 7.05 -11.57 5.12
N ASP A 42 7.94 -11.59 4.11
CA ASP A 42 8.40 -12.80 3.42
C ASP A 42 7.26 -13.53 2.67
N HIS A 43 7.47 -14.79 2.30
CA HIS A 43 6.50 -15.70 1.67
C HIS A 43 6.13 -15.35 0.21
N MET A 44 6.78 -14.36 -0.40
CA MET A 44 6.60 -14.04 -1.81
C MET A 44 7.16 -15.16 -2.70
N VAL A 45 6.41 -15.51 -3.74
CA VAL A 45 6.77 -16.48 -4.77
C VAL A 45 7.64 -15.82 -5.84
N ASN A 46 7.31 -14.57 -6.22
CA ASN A 46 8.12 -13.80 -7.15
C ASN A 46 9.38 -13.26 -6.47
N LYS A 47 10.44 -13.09 -7.25
CA LYS A 47 11.74 -12.70 -6.69
C LYS A 47 11.71 -11.24 -6.25
N PRO A 48 12.50 -10.84 -5.23
CA PRO A 48 12.55 -9.46 -4.72
C PRO A 48 12.69 -8.35 -5.78
N TYR A 49 13.43 -8.61 -6.87
CA TYR A 49 13.62 -7.64 -7.95
C TYR A 49 12.47 -7.60 -8.97
N GLU A 50 11.58 -8.60 -8.97
CA GLU A 50 10.38 -8.68 -9.80
C GLU A 50 9.19 -7.97 -9.13
N VAL A 51 9.28 -7.74 -7.81
CA VAL A 51 8.24 -7.06 -7.01
C VAL A 51 8.15 -5.57 -7.36
N ARG A 52 9.27 -4.90 -7.64
CA ARG A 52 9.38 -3.44 -7.66
C ARG A 52 9.63 -2.84 -9.05
N GLY A 53 9.16 -1.60 -9.26
CA GLY A 53 9.46 -0.79 -10.45
C GLY A 53 10.65 0.18 -10.31
N PHE A 54 10.98 0.63 -9.09
CA PHE A 54 12.11 1.54 -8.83
C PHE A 54 13.47 0.87 -8.98
N LYS A 55 14.55 1.66 -9.07
CA LYS A 55 15.96 1.19 -9.13
C LYS A 55 16.70 1.38 -7.81
N LEU A 56 17.68 0.51 -7.56
CA LEU A 56 18.59 0.59 -6.42
C LEU A 56 20.01 0.89 -6.89
N ASP A 57 20.79 1.59 -6.07
CA ASP A 57 22.24 1.72 -6.22
C ASP A 57 22.99 0.57 -5.52
N SER A 58 24.33 0.68 -5.48
CA SER A 58 25.20 -0.31 -4.83
C SER A 58 25.03 -0.39 -3.32
N ASP A 59 24.49 0.67 -2.70
CA ASP A 59 24.26 0.76 -1.26
C ASP A 59 22.81 0.36 -0.90
N PHE A 60 22.07 -0.18 -1.88
CA PHE A 60 20.67 -0.57 -1.78
C PHE A 60 19.72 0.59 -1.45
N MET A 61 20.10 1.82 -1.80
CA MET A 61 19.26 3.01 -1.70
C MET A 61 18.47 3.25 -2.99
N PRO A 62 17.24 3.81 -2.92
CA PRO A 62 16.44 4.05 -4.11
C PRO A 62 16.99 5.23 -4.92
N VAL A 63 17.15 5.03 -6.23
CA VAL A 63 17.68 6.05 -7.15
C VAL A 63 16.58 6.89 -7.79
N SER A 64 15.43 6.28 -8.06
CA SER A 64 14.26 6.94 -8.66
C SER A 64 12.99 6.16 -8.31
N ALA A 65 11.85 6.85 -8.28
CA ALA A 65 10.53 6.21 -8.25
C ALA A 65 10.31 5.26 -9.44
N ALA A 66 9.29 4.40 -9.35
CA ALA A 66 8.86 3.55 -10.45
C ALA A 66 8.45 4.40 -11.68
N GLY A 67 8.77 3.90 -12.87
CA GLY A 67 8.32 4.53 -14.10
C GLY A 67 6.82 4.35 -14.29
N GLY A 68 6.16 5.32 -14.93
CA GLY A 68 4.72 5.24 -15.21
C GLY A 68 4.33 4.05 -16.09
N GLY A 69 3.09 3.57 -15.92
CA GLY A 69 2.49 2.51 -16.74
C GLY A 69 2.47 1.10 -16.11
N LYS A 70 3.01 0.96 -14.90
CA LYS A 70 2.84 -0.21 -14.03
C LYS A 70 2.60 0.28 -12.61
N GLY A 71 2.00 -0.57 -11.77
CA GLY A 71 1.91 -0.26 -10.35
C GLY A 71 3.22 -0.46 -9.62
N ASP A 72 3.29 0.05 -8.39
CA ASP A 72 4.57 0.19 -7.68
C ASP A 72 5.16 -1.15 -7.20
N LEU A 73 4.36 -1.95 -6.47
CA LEU A 73 4.79 -3.22 -5.88
C LEU A 73 3.81 -4.36 -6.16
N TYR A 74 4.26 -5.38 -6.89
CA TYR A 74 3.51 -6.62 -7.12
C TYR A 74 4.04 -7.73 -6.21
N CYS A 75 3.38 -7.95 -5.08
CA CYS A 75 3.72 -9.04 -4.16
C CYS A 75 2.88 -10.27 -4.51
N GLU A 76 3.52 -11.31 -5.03
CA GLU A 76 2.86 -12.55 -5.42
C GLU A 76 3.03 -13.59 -4.32
N PHE A 77 1.94 -14.08 -3.73
CA PHE A 77 1.93 -15.17 -2.75
C PHE A 77 1.34 -16.43 -3.38
N ASN A 78 1.35 -17.57 -2.67
CA ASN A 78 0.81 -18.82 -3.22
C ASN A 78 -0.66 -18.68 -3.66
N ASP A 79 -1.51 -18.16 -2.77
CA ASP A 79 -2.96 -18.18 -2.97
C ASP A 79 -3.56 -16.83 -3.41
N PHE A 80 -2.77 -15.75 -3.42
CA PHE A 80 -3.24 -14.41 -3.77
C PHE A 80 -2.09 -13.49 -4.20
N THR A 81 -2.44 -12.34 -4.76
CA THR A 81 -1.52 -11.25 -5.09
C THR A 81 -1.94 -9.98 -4.36
N ILE A 82 -1.00 -9.23 -3.81
CA ILE A 82 -1.23 -7.86 -3.36
C ILE A 82 -0.50 -6.91 -4.32
N LEU A 83 -1.26 -6.03 -4.98
CA LEU A 83 -0.71 -4.88 -5.68
C LEU A 83 -0.74 -3.68 -4.73
N THR A 84 0.44 -3.20 -4.34
CA THR A 84 0.57 -1.96 -3.57
C THR A 84 0.87 -0.80 -4.49
N GLU A 85 0.10 0.26 -4.36
CA GLU A 85 0.30 1.56 -5.01
C GLU A 85 0.52 2.60 -3.92
N VAL A 86 1.47 3.51 -4.12
CA VAL A 86 1.86 4.48 -3.12
C VAL A 86 1.90 5.89 -3.67
N THR A 87 1.59 6.87 -2.83
CA THR A 87 1.74 8.26 -3.24
C THR A 87 2.11 9.18 -2.08
N MET A 88 2.92 10.18 -2.40
CA MET A 88 3.12 11.37 -1.55
C MET A 88 2.12 12.48 -1.88
N SER A 89 1.32 12.32 -2.95
CA SER A 89 0.27 13.27 -3.33
C SER A 89 -0.82 13.33 -2.26
N THR A 90 -1.37 14.52 -2.06
CA THR A 90 -2.44 14.80 -1.09
C THR A 90 -3.48 15.71 -1.73
N SER A 91 -4.62 15.89 -1.05
CA SER A 91 -5.76 16.71 -1.51
C SER A 91 -6.34 16.22 -2.85
N SER A 92 -7.12 17.04 -3.54
CA SER A 92 -7.75 16.70 -4.83
C SER A 92 -6.76 16.32 -5.93
N ARG A 93 -5.49 16.71 -5.81
CA ARG A 93 -4.42 16.25 -6.70
C ARG A 93 -4.18 14.73 -6.59
N GLN A 94 -4.40 14.15 -5.42
CA GLN A 94 -4.32 12.70 -5.24
C GLN A 94 -5.32 12.00 -6.15
N GLU A 95 -6.57 12.48 -6.22
CA GLU A 95 -7.56 11.87 -7.12
C GLU A 95 -7.20 12.03 -8.58
N ALA A 96 -6.74 13.22 -8.98
CA ALA A 96 -6.34 13.50 -10.35
C ALA A 96 -5.15 12.64 -10.81
N MET A 97 -4.24 12.29 -9.89
CA MET A 97 -3.02 11.53 -10.21
C MET A 97 -3.21 10.03 -10.07
N GLU A 98 -3.97 9.58 -9.07
CA GLU A 98 -3.99 8.16 -8.67
C GLU A 98 -5.31 7.47 -9.01
N GLY A 99 -6.40 8.21 -9.18
CA GLY A 99 -7.74 7.63 -9.34
C GLY A 99 -7.85 6.69 -10.54
N GLU A 100 -7.40 7.11 -11.72
CA GLU A 100 -7.36 6.25 -12.91
C GLU A 100 -6.23 5.23 -12.89
N PRO A 101 -4.95 5.62 -12.66
CA PRO A 101 -3.85 4.69 -12.85
C PRO A 101 -3.91 3.50 -11.91
N VAL A 102 -4.25 3.73 -10.64
CA VAL A 102 -4.38 2.66 -9.63
C VAL A 102 -5.46 1.65 -10.03
N ARG A 103 -6.64 2.12 -10.46
CA ARG A 103 -7.71 1.21 -10.92
C ARG A 103 -7.28 0.43 -12.15
N ARG A 104 -6.63 1.07 -13.13
CA ARG A 104 -6.12 0.40 -14.32
C ARG A 104 -5.09 -0.67 -13.97
N HIS A 105 -4.11 -0.37 -13.11
CA HIS A 105 -3.08 -1.32 -12.73
C HIS A 105 -3.63 -2.52 -11.95
N VAL A 106 -4.63 -2.31 -11.07
CA VAL A 106 -5.34 -3.40 -10.37
C VAL A 106 -6.16 -4.24 -11.35
N SER A 107 -6.86 -3.63 -12.30
CA SER A 107 -7.53 -4.33 -13.41
C SER A 107 -6.55 -5.20 -14.21
N ASP A 108 -5.42 -4.62 -14.62
CA ASP A 108 -4.39 -5.32 -15.39
C ASP A 108 -3.81 -6.50 -14.59
N ALA A 109 -3.66 -6.35 -13.27
CA ALA A 109 -3.25 -7.42 -12.38
C ALA A 109 -4.30 -8.53 -12.30
N VAL A 110 -5.58 -8.20 -12.15
CA VAL A 110 -6.70 -9.18 -12.15
C VAL A 110 -6.72 -9.99 -13.45
N LEU A 111 -6.41 -9.37 -14.60
CA LEU A 111 -6.34 -10.07 -15.88
C LEU A 111 -5.07 -10.91 -16.05
N LYS A 112 -3.98 -10.57 -15.33
CA LYS A 112 -2.68 -11.23 -15.42
C LYS A 112 -2.59 -12.48 -14.54
N TYR A 113 -3.11 -12.42 -13.32
CA TYR A 113 -2.92 -13.47 -12.31
C TYR A 113 -4.16 -14.38 -12.22
N ASP A 114 -3.93 -15.70 -12.21
CA ASP A 114 -4.98 -16.72 -12.02
C ASP A 114 -5.31 -16.94 -10.52
N LYS A 115 -5.31 -15.87 -9.74
CA LYS A 115 -5.57 -15.86 -8.29
C LYS A 115 -6.13 -14.52 -7.84
N PRO A 116 -6.82 -14.45 -6.69
CA PRO A 116 -7.35 -13.20 -6.16
C PRO A 116 -6.28 -12.11 -6.08
N VAL A 117 -6.62 -10.92 -6.56
CA VAL A 117 -5.78 -9.73 -6.52
C VAL A 117 -6.39 -8.70 -5.60
N TYR A 118 -5.60 -8.22 -4.66
CA TYR A 118 -5.98 -7.19 -3.70
C TYR A 118 -5.15 -5.93 -3.93
N GLY A 119 -5.81 -4.81 -4.17
CA GLY A 119 -5.19 -3.48 -4.25
C GLY A 119 -5.03 -2.87 -2.87
N MET A 120 -3.82 -2.45 -2.53
CA MET A 120 -3.51 -1.71 -1.32
C MET A 120 -2.94 -0.35 -1.70
N PHE A 121 -3.69 0.72 -1.47
CA PHE A 121 -3.26 2.07 -1.79
C PHE A 121 -2.75 2.76 -0.52
N ILE A 122 -1.50 3.23 -0.51
CA ILE A 122 -0.88 3.83 0.68
C ILE A 122 -0.43 5.27 0.42
N ALA A 123 -0.90 6.19 1.26
CA ALA A 123 -0.46 7.58 1.21
C ALA A 123 -0.26 8.17 2.61
N VAL A 124 0.42 9.31 2.73
CA VAL A 124 0.52 10.00 4.05
C VAL A 124 -0.85 10.48 4.53
N ARG A 125 -1.73 10.88 3.61
CA ARG A 125 -3.13 11.25 3.85
C ARG A 125 -4.01 10.77 2.70
N ILE A 126 -5.22 10.32 3.02
CA ILE A 126 -6.19 9.85 2.03
C ILE A 126 -7.25 10.93 1.76
N ASP A 127 -7.24 11.48 0.55
CA ASP A 127 -8.28 12.37 0.05
C ASP A 127 -9.63 11.64 0.01
N THR A 128 -10.71 12.36 0.31
CA THR A 128 -12.04 11.76 0.36
C THR A 128 -12.53 11.34 -1.03
N ASN A 129 -12.19 12.07 -2.09
CA ASN A 129 -12.61 11.70 -3.45
C ASN A 129 -11.84 10.47 -3.93
N THR A 130 -10.55 10.35 -3.57
CA THR A 130 -9.78 9.14 -3.84
C THR A 130 -10.33 7.93 -3.10
N ALA A 131 -10.68 8.09 -1.82
CA ALA A 131 -11.39 7.04 -1.10
C ALA A 131 -12.72 6.68 -1.80
N GLU A 132 -13.49 7.67 -2.26
CA GLU A 132 -14.76 7.43 -2.95
C GLU A 132 -14.59 6.68 -4.28
N THR A 133 -13.56 7.03 -5.06
CA THR A 133 -13.21 6.33 -6.30
C THR A 133 -12.88 4.87 -6.05
N PHE A 134 -12.08 4.57 -5.01
CA PHE A 134 -11.72 3.20 -4.66
C PHE A 134 -12.87 2.44 -3.97
N ARG A 135 -13.74 3.14 -3.23
CA ARG A 135 -14.94 2.57 -2.62
C ARG A 135 -15.88 1.99 -3.66
N HIS A 136 -16.11 2.72 -4.75
CA HIS A 136 -16.86 2.21 -5.90
C HIS A 136 -16.13 1.06 -6.58
N GLY A 137 -14.82 1.23 -6.82
CA GLY A 137 -13.96 0.19 -7.39
C GLY A 137 -14.37 -0.29 -8.77
N ILE A 138 -15.22 0.46 -9.50
CA ILE A 138 -15.70 0.05 -10.81
C ILE A 138 -14.68 0.42 -11.89
N TRP A 139 -14.37 -0.56 -12.72
CA TRP A 139 -13.55 -0.40 -13.92
C TRP A 139 -14.19 -1.16 -15.09
N TYR A 140 -14.03 -0.64 -16.30
CA TYR A 140 -14.46 -1.32 -17.52
C TYR A 140 -13.22 -1.70 -18.33
N ALA A 141 -12.92 -2.99 -18.37
CA ALA A 141 -11.84 -3.52 -19.20
C ALA A 141 -12.26 -3.54 -20.68
N LYS A 142 -11.35 -4.01 -21.56
CA LYS A 142 -11.61 -4.08 -23.01
C LYS A 142 -12.91 -4.84 -23.31
N GLY A 143 -13.71 -4.29 -24.22
CA GLY A 143 -15.00 -4.86 -24.59
C GLY A 143 -16.11 -4.61 -23.56
N ASP A 144 -16.01 -3.51 -22.80
CA ASP A 144 -17.00 -3.08 -21.80
C ASP A 144 -17.22 -4.11 -20.67
N VAL A 145 -16.22 -4.95 -20.42
CA VAL A 145 -16.26 -5.94 -19.35
C VAL A 145 -16.11 -5.23 -18.00
N LYS A 146 -17.22 -5.15 -17.27
CA LYS A 146 -17.25 -4.57 -15.94
C LYS A 146 -16.44 -5.44 -14.96
N GLN A 147 -15.45 -4.83 -14.33
CA GLN A 147 -14.72 -5.37 -13.21
C GLN A 147 -15.05 -4.57 -11.94
N ARG A 148 -15.13 -5.29 -10.83
CA ARG A 148 -15.23 -4.72 -9.51
C ARG A 148 -13.91 -5.00 -8.80
N LEU A 149 -13.13 -3.95 -8.63
CA LEU A 149 -11.77 -4.01 -8.12
C LEU A 149 -11.78 -3.86 -6.61
N ASP A 150 -10.94 -4.64 -5.96
CA ASP A 150 -10.75 -4.62 -4.51
C ASP A 150 -9.54 -3.74 -4.20
N ILE A 151 -9.78 -2.51 -3.71
CA ILE A 151 -8.76 -1.48 -3.49
C ILE A 151 -9.05 -0.80 -2.15
N VAL A 152 -8.17 -1.01 -1.17
CA VAL A 152 -8.30 -0.41 0.17
C VAL A 152 -7.28 0.71 0.34
N PRO A 153 -7.73 1.95 0.60
CA PRO A 153 -6.83 3.06 0.92
C PRO A 153 -6.45 3.05 2.41
N LEU A 154 -5.15 3.03 2.68
CA LEU A 154 -4.57 3.11 4.02
C LEU A 154 -3.66 4.33 4.12
N THR A 155 -3.68 5.02 5.25
CA THR A 155 -2.60 5.96 5.56
C THR A 155 -1.30 5.19 5.85
N LEU A 156 -0.15 5.79 5.57
CA LEU A 156 1.15 5.21 5.93
C LEU A 156 1.27 4.99 7.44
N GLY A 157 0.62 5.83 8.26
CA GLY A 157 0.54 5.64 9.71
C GLY A 157 -0.28 4.42 10.11
N GLN A 158 -1.43 4.20 9.46
CA GLN A 158 -2.25 3.00 9.65
C GLN A 158 -1.50 1.73 9.26
N PHE A 159 -0.84 1.72 8.09
CA PHE A 159 0.00 0.60 7.67
C PHE A 159 1.14 0.35 8.66
N GLN A 160 1.87 1.40 9.07
CA GLN A 160 2.94 1.30 10.05
C GLN A 160 2.45 0.67 11.36
N LYS A 161 1.30 1.12 11.88
CA LYS A 161 0.73 0.61 13.12
C LYS A 161 0.45 -0.90 13.04
N TYR A 162 -0.23 -1.33 11.97
CA TYR A 162 -0.57 -2.74 11.80
C TYR A 162 0.66 -3.60 11.52
N PHE A 163 1.58 -3.08 10.70
CA PHE A 163 2.87 -3.70 10.42
C PHE A 163 3.66 -3.97 11.70
N THR A 164 3.89 -2.94 12.51
CA THR A 164 4.60 -3.10 13.79
C THR A 164 3.87 -4.10 14.70
N ALA A 165 2.54 -4.06 14.78
CA ALA A 165 1.78 -4.96 15.63
C ALA A 165 1.97 -6.44 15.29
N MET A 166 2.01 -6.81 14.00
CA MET A 166 2.23 -8.21 13.61
C MET A 166 3.66 -8.70 13.88
N PHE A 167 4.68 -7.84 13.80
CA PHE A 167 6.05 -8.22 14.15
C PHE A 167 6.26 -8.30 15.66
N GLU A 168 5.71 -7.35 16.44
CA GLU A 168 5.80 -7.39 17.91
C GLU A 168 5.12 -8.62 18.51
N ALA A 169 4.11 -9.16 17.83
CA ALA A 169 3.40 -10.37 18.25
C ALA A 169 3.95 -11.67 17.63
N ASP A 170 5.05 -11.61 16.87
CA ASP A 170 5.63 -12.75 16.12
C ASP A 170 4.61 -13.47 15.22
N LYS A 171 3.78 -12.69 14.55
CA LYS A 171 2.65 -13.14 13.71
C LYS A 171 2.67 -12.52 12.31
N ALA A 172 3.84 -12.08 11.86
CA ALA A 172 4.02 -11.49 10.55
C ALA A 172 3.82 -12.55 9.46
N GLN A 173 2.69 -12.46 8.76
CA GLN A 173 2.31 -13.34 7.66
C GLN A 173 1.50 -12.54 6.63
N PRO A 174 1.62 -12.84 5.32
CA PRO A 174 0.94 -12.06 4.29
C PRO A 174 -0.59 -12.17 4.39
N GLU A 175 -1.13 -13.26 4.94
CA GLU A 175 -2.55 -13.43 5.24
C GLU A 175 -3.08 -12.34 6.18
N LYS A 176 -2.25 -11.80 7.09
CA LYS A 176 -2.67 -10.70 7.97
C LYS A 176 -3.00 -9.44 7.19
N LEU A 177 -2.26 -9.14 6.12
CA LEU A 177 -2.54 -8.01 5.24
C LEU A 177 -3.77 -8.29 4.37
N ARG A 178 -3.86 -9.49 3.78
CA ARG A 178 -5.04 -9.91 3.01
C ARG A 178 -6.33 -9.79 3.83
N ASP A 179 -6.32 -10.36 5.04
CA ASP A 179 -7.49 -10.37 5.91
C ASP A 179 -7.86 -8.96 6.38
N LEU A 180 -6.87 -8.09 6.60
CA LEU A 180 -7.10 -6.67 6.86
C LEU A 180 -7.83 -6.01 5.67
N ILE A 181 -7.36 -6.22 4.44
CA ILE A 181 -7.98 -5.67 3.23
C ILE A 181 -9.43 -6.15 3.14
N ILE A 182 -9.67 -7.46 3.18
CA ILE A 182 -11.02 -8.06 3.11
C ILE A 182 -11.94 -7.46 4.19
N LYS A 183 -11.42 -7.30 5.42
CA LYS A 183 -12.20 -6.72 6.52
C LYS A 183 -12.58 -5.27 6.25
N CYS A 184 -11.63 -4.46 5.80
CA CYS A 184 -11.84 -3.06 5.43
C CYS A 184 -12.86 -2.89 4.29
N GLU A 185 -12.93 -3.84 3.35
CA GLU A 185 -13.86 -3.76 2.21
C GLU A 185 -15.31 -4.09 2.55
N ALA A 186 -15.56 -4.88 3.60
CA ALA A 186 -16.88 -5.43 3.90
C ALA A 186 -18.01 -4.39 4.02
N HIS A 187 -17.68 -3.12 4.31
CA HIS A 187 -18.65 -2.04 4.51
C HIS A 187 -18.61 -0.96 3.42
N ARG A 188 -17.83 -1.15 2.34
CA ARG A 188 -17.67 -0.14 1.28
C ARG A 188 -18.97 0.20 0.55
N ASP A 189 -19.91 -0.74 0.47
CA ASP A 189 -21.20 -0.55 -0.24
C ASP A 189 -22.26 0.20 0.57
N ILE A 190 -22.16 0.14 1.90
CA ILE A 190 -23.18 0.69 2.81
C ILE A 190 -22.75 2.00 3.45
N LEU A 191 -21.44 2.31 3.43
CA LEU A 191 -20.88 3.54 3.96
C LEU A 191 -20.52 4.48 2.81
N GLU A 192 -20.68 5.78 3.05
CA GLU A 192 -20.06 6.83 2.23
C GLU A 192 -18.56 6.94 2.53
N ALA A 193 -17.74 7.47 1.62
CA ALA A 193 -16.28 7.54 1.78
C ALA A 193 -15.79 8.09 3.13
N PRO A 194 -16.35 9.17 3.72
CA PRO A 194 -15.91 9.63 5.05
C PRO A 194 -16.11 8.58 6.14
N ALA A 195 -17.27 7.93 6.17
CA ALA A 195 -17.59 6.90 7.15
C ALA A 195 -16.80 5.61 6.89
N TRP A 196 -16.55 5.27 5.62
CA TRP A 196 -15.70 4.14 5.26
C TRP A 196 -14.26 4.34 5.73
N LYS A 197 -13.69 5.54 5.60
CA LYS A 197 -12.36 5.86 6.16
C LYS A 197 -12.31 5.70 7.68
N GLN A 198 -13.38 6.10 8.39
CA GLN A 198 -13.48 5.89 9.84
C GLN A 198 -13.55 4.40 10.18
N TYR A 199 -14.34 3.63 9.43
CA TYR A 199 -14.43 2.18 9.58
C TYR A 199 -13.08 1.48 9.36
N ILE A 200 -12.30 1.90 8.37
CA ILE A 200 -10.93 1.40 8.12
C ILE A 200 -10.03 1.67 9.34
N GLU A 201 -10.06 2.89 9.87
CA GLU A 201 -9.29 3.27 11.07
C GLU A 201 -9.66 2.40 12.29
N GLU A 202 -10.96 2.24 12.57
CA GLU A 202 -11.46 1.40 13.66
C GLU A 202 -11.07 -0.07 13.48
N THR A 203 -11.17 -0.58 12.26
CA THR A 203 -10.79 -1.96 11.92
C THR A 203 -9.31 -2.21 12.17
N ILE A 204 -8.44 -1.29 11.76
CA ILE A 204 -6.99 -1.39 11.98
C ILE A 204 -6.67 -1.32 13.46
N ASN A 205 -7.32 -0.41 14.19
CA ASN A 205 -7.13 -0.26 15.63
C ASN A 205 -7.51 -1.53 16.40
N LYS A 206 -8.64 -2.14 16.03
CA LYS A 206 -9.10 -3.40 16.59
C LYS A 206 -8.15 -4.55 16.26
N LEU A 207 -7.88 -4.79 14.98
CA LEU A 207 -7.04 -5.92 14.55
C LEU A 207 -5.60 -5.81 15.08
N SER A 208 -5.04 -4.60 15.14
CA SER A 208 -3.72 -4.38 15.75
C SER A 208 -3.69 -4.76 17.23
N SER A 209 -4.78 -4.48 17.96
CA SER A 209 -4.91 -4.84 19.38
C SER A 209 -5.13 -6.34 19.57
N ASP A 210 -5.96 -6.94 18.73
CA ASP A 210 -6.29 -8.37 18.76
C ASP A 210 -5.04 -9.23 18.47
N ILE A 211 -4.20 -8.82 17.50
CA ILE A 211 -2.96 -9.53 17.17
C ILE A 211 -1.99 -9.59 18.36
N LYS A 212 -1.88 -8.50 19.12
CA LYS A 212 -1.01 -8.42 20.31
C LYS A 212 -1.56 -9.16 21.52
N SER A 213 -2.86 -9.37 21.58
CA SER A 213 -3.55 -9.98 22.72
C SER A 213 -3.76 -11.49 22.57
N ALA A 214 -3.75 -11.98 21.33
CA ALA A 214 -3.75 -13.41 21.00
C ALA A 214 -2.35 -14.01 21.17
#